data_AF-A0A0P0WPK8-F1
#
_entry.id   AF-A0A0P0WPK8-F1
#
_cell.length_a   1.000
_cell.length_b   1.000
_cell.length_c   1.000
_cell.angle_alpha   90.00
_cell.angle_beta   90.00
_cell.angle_gamma   90.00
#
_symmetry.space_group_name_H-M   'P 1'
#
loop_
_entity.id
_entity.type
_entity.pdbx_description
1 polymer ?
#
loop_
_entity_poly.entity_id
_entity_poly.type
_entity_poly.pdbx_seq_one_letter_code
_entity_poly.pdbx_strand_id
1 'polypeptide(L)'
;MGSLELSKNKCNGGQEVSLLDAQLELYSNTFAVIKSMALKSALDLGIADAVHRHGGAATLAEIASEVALHPSKIPCLRRLMRALTVSGVFAAAVKPGDGGGGEPVYELTPSSRLLVGSSNLSGIMSMILHPTLVVPFLGVGEWLRRDREPPEEDPYCIFKQAHGRSLWELAGRDAAFDALINDGMVSDSRVIMDYVVREHGEVFRGIASLVDLAGGLGAAAQVISKAFPEVRCSVMDLGHVVAKAPAGTDVEYIAGDMFESVPPADAVFLKWVLHDWGDNDCIKILKNCKKSITPRDKGGKVIIMDIVVGAGPSDQKHREVQALFDMYIMLVNGIERDEQEWKKVFVEAGFSGYKIMPILGFRSMIEVYP
;
A
#
# COMPACT_ATOMS: atom_id res chain seq x y z
N MET A 1 -1.01 57.17 -0.62
CA MET A 1 -1.17 57.03 0.84
C MET A 1 -2.27 56.01 1.08
N GLY A 2 -1.95 54.94 1.79
CA GLY A 2 -2.87 53.82 2.05
C GLY A 2 -2.08 52.55 2.36
N SER A 3 -1.15 52.65 3.33
CA SER A 3 -0.45 51.50 3.88
C SER A 3 -1.44 50.75 4.77
N LEU A 4 -1.85 49.55 4.36
CA LEU A 4 -2.57 48.63 5.23
C LEU A 4 -1.53 47.99 6.16
N GLU A 5 -1.29 48.64 7.30
CA GLU A 5 -0.63 48.02 8.45
C GLU A 5 -1.52 46.88 8.96
N LEU A 6 -1.09 45.65 8.72
CA LEU A 6 -1.65 44.46 9.36
C LEU A 6 -1.18 44.46 10.81
N SER A 7 -2.11 44.69 11.73
CA SER A 7 -1.86 44.69 13.16
C SER A 7 -1.40 43.31 13.64
N LYS A 8 -0.30 43.30 14.38
CA LYS A 8 0.09 42.17 15.22
C LYS A 8 -0.86 42.12 16.41
N ASN A 9 -1.89 41.30 16.36
CA ASN A 9 -2.65 40.93 17.55
C ASN A 9 -1.81 39.97 18.38
N LYS A 10 -1.20 40.48 19.45
CA LYS A 10 -0.59 39.67 20.51
C LYS A 10 -1.68 38.94 21.29
N CYS A 11 -1.67 37.61 21.27
CA CYS A 11 -2.27 36.81 22.33
C CYS A 11 -1.36 35.66 22.77
N ASN A 12 -1.22 35.54 24.09
CA ASN A 12 -0.35 34.66 24.87
C ASN A 12 -0.30 33.17 24.45
N GLY A 13 0.90 32.58 24.49
CA GLY A 13 1.09 31.19 24.92
C GLY A 13 0.86 30.08 23.87
N GLY A 14 1.33 30.27 22.64
CA GLY A 14 1.41 29.25 21.59
C GLY A 14 2.05 29.89 20.36
N GLN A 15 2.85 29.16 19.57
CA GLN A 15 3.45 29.71 18.34
C GLN A 15 2.34 30.28 17.44
N GLU A 16 2.30 31.60 17.25
CA GLU A 16 1.44 32.25 16.27
C GLU A 16 1.87 31.77 14.87
N VAL A 17 1.11 30.82 14.29
CA VAL A 17 1.26 30.43 12.88
C VAL A 17 0.92 31.64 12.02
N SER A 18 1.84 32.09 11.17
CA SER A 18 1.58 33.27 10.35
C SER A 18 0.52 32.97 9.28
N LEU A 19 -0.22 34.00 8.84
CA LEU A 19 -1.18 33.87 7.74
C LEU A 19 -0.53 33.29 6.47
N LEU A 20 0.76 33.60 6.24
CA LEU A 20 1.52 33.10 5.10
C LEU A 20 1.84 31.60 5.24
N ASP A 21 2.17 31.13 6.45
CA ASP A 21 2.42 29.71 6.70
C ASP A 21 1.12 28.90 6.57
N ALA A 22 0.01 29.41 7.10
CA ALA A 22 -1.30 28.79 6.93
C ALA A 22 -1.74 28.74 5.45
N GLN A 23 -1.48 29.81 4.69
CA GLN A 23 -1.74 29.84 3.25
C GLN A 23 -0.88 28.80 2.50
N LEU A 24 0.41 28.69 2.84
CA LEU A 24 1.31 27.72 2.24
C LEU A 24 0.85 26.28 2.51
N GLU A 25 0.41 26.00 3.73
CA GLU A 25 -0.14 24.69 4.11
C GLU A 25 -1.36 24.33 3.25
N LEU A 26 -2.31 25.26 3.06
CA LEU A 26 -3.48 25.02 2.22
C LEU A 26 -3.11 24.72 0.76
N TYR A 27 -2.16 25.47 0.19
CA TYR A 27 -1.70 25.23 -1.18
C TYR A 27 -0.91 23.92 -1.30
N SER A 28 -0.09 23.58 -0.31
CA SER A 28 0.65 22.31 -0.25
C SER A 28 -0.31 21.12 -0.33
N ASN A 29 -1.34 21.11 0.51
CA ASN A 29 -2.37 20.07 0.52
C ASN A 29 -3.18 20.06 -0.79
N THR A 30 -3.57 21.22 -1.31
CA THR A 30 -4.33 21.33 -2.58
C THR A 30 -3.54 20.75 -3.76
N PHE A 31 -2.24 21.00 -3.83
CA PHE A 31 -1.39 20.52 -4.92
C PHE A 31 -0.83 19.11 -4.68
N ALA A 32 -1.14 18.45 -3.55
CA ALA A 32 -0.71 17.08 -3.28
C ALA A 32 -1.20 16.08 -4.36
N VAL A 33 -2.38 16.31 -4.95
CA VAL A 33 -2.86 15.52 -6.09
C VAL A 33 -1.91 15.61 -7.30
N ILE A 34 -1.34 16.79 -7.57
CA ILE A 34 -0.38 16.97 -8.66
C ILE A 34 0.94 16.26 -8.36
N LYS A 35 1.35 16.20 -7.08
CA LYS A 35 2.51 15.40 -6.65
C LYS A 35 2.29 13.91 -6.93
N SER A 36 1.11 13.37 -6.62
CA SER A 36 0.74 11.99 -6.95
C SER A 36 0.70 11.74 -8.47
N MET A 37 0.14 12.67 -9.25
CA MET A 37 0.09 12.55 -10.71
C MET A 37 1.46 12.70 -11.37
N ALA A 38 2.38 13.45 -10.77
CA ALA A 38 3.78 13.49 -11.20
C ALA A 38 4.46 12.13 -10.99
N LEU A 39 4.27 11.49 -9.84
CA LEU A 39 4.76 10.12 -9.60
C LEU A 39 4.14 9.14 -10.60
N LYS A 40 2.82 9.19 -10.81
CA LYS A 40 2.13 8.38 -11.81
C LYS A 40 2.73 8.57 -13.20
N SER A 41 2.95 9.81 -13.62
CA SER A 41 3.54 10.11 -14.93
C SER A 41 4.96 9.54 -15.07
N ALA A 42 5.74 9.53 -13.98
CA ALA A 42 7.07 8.92 -13.98
C ALA A 42 7.02 7.40 -14.13
N LEU A 43 6.02 6.74 -13.54
CA LEU A 43 5.77 5.31 -13.71
C LEU A 43 5.33 5.00 -15.14
N ASP A 44 4.33 5.73 -15.65
CA ASP A 44 3.78 5.54 -17.00
C ASP A 44 4.86 5.73 -18.09
N LEU A 45 5.79 6.66 -17.88
CA LEU A 45 6.89 6.94 -18.82
C LEU A 45 8.13 6.06 -18.59
N GLY A 46 8.19 5.27 -17.50
CA GLY A 46 9.39 4.49 -17.18
C GLY A 46 10.63 5.34 -16.87
N ILE A 47 10.44 6.52 -16.25
CA ILE A 47 11.55 7.46 -15.99
C ILE A 47 12.61 6.85 -15.07
N ALA A 48 12.19 6.13 -14.03
CA ALA A 48 13.14 5.52 -13.09
C ALA A 48 14.03 4.49 -13.80
N ASP A 49 13.46 3.66 -14.67
CA ASP A 49 14.20 2.70 -15.47
C ASP A 49 15.13 3.38 -16.48
N ALA A 50 14.69 4.48 -17.11
CA ALA A 50 15.54 5.27 -17.99
C ALA A 50 16.80 5.78 -17.25
N VAL A 51 16.62 6.36 -16.07
CA VAL A 51 17.77 6.80 -15.24
C VAL A 51 18.62 5.60 -14.79
N HIS A 52 18.00 4.48 -14.45
CA HIS A 52 18.70 3.26 -14.04
C HIS A 52 19.59 2.68 -15.15
N ARG A 53 19.11 2.64 -16.40
CA ARG A 53 19.87 2.17 -17.57
C ARG A 53 21.11 3.01 -17.86
N HIS A 54 21.12 4.27 -17.45
CA HIS A 54 22.29 5.16 -17.50
C HIS A 54 23.20 5.07 -16.26
N GLY A 55 23.10 4.00 -15.46
CA GLY A 55 23.94 3.81 -14.27
C GLY A 55 23.44 4.55 -13.03
N GLY A 56 22.18 4.99 -13.03
CA GLY A 56 21.53 5.64 -11.90
C GLY A 56 21.62 7.17 -11.87
N ALA A 57 22.20 7.78 -12.92
CA ALA A 57 22.26 9.22 -13.13
C ALA A 57 22.11 9.53 -14.62
N ALA A 58 21.22 10.45 -15.00
CA ALA A 58 20.95 10.80 -16.39
C ALA A 58 20.59 12.28 -16.57
N THR A 59 21.00 12.87 -17.68
CA THR A 59 20.59 14.20 -18.13
C THR A 59 19.13 14.20 -18.60
N LEU A 60 18.54 15.39 -18.73
CA LEU A 60 17.17 15.52 -19.26
C LEU A 60 17.05 14.95 -20.69
N ALA A 61 18.07 15.15 -21.52
CA ALA A 61 18.10 14.68 -22.91
C ALA A 61 18.17 13.15 -22.99
N GLU A 62 18.99 12.52 -22.15
CA GLU A 62 19.08 11.07 -22.06
C GLU A 62 17.75 10.46 -21.62
N ILE A 63 17.12 11.00 -20.56
CA ILE A 63 15.79 10.54 -20.12
C ILE A 63 14.77 10.71 -21.25
N ALA A 64 14.73 11.87 -21.92
CA ALA A 64 13.80 12.12 -23.01
C ALA A 64 13.99 11.15 -24.18
N SER A 65 15.24 10.80 -24.51
CA SER A 65 15.57 9.84 -25.56
C SER A 65 15.12 8.42 -25.17
N GLU A 66 15.42 7.98 -23.95
CA GLU A 66 15.08 6.65 -23.44
C GLU A 66 13.57 6.40 -23.35
N VAL A 67 12.79 7.42 -22.98
CA VAL A 67 11.32 7.31 -22.91
C VAL A 67 10.63 7.68 -24.24
N ALA A 68 11.42 7.83 -25.33
CA ALA A 68 10.95 8.19 -26.67
C ALA A 68 10.06 9.45 -26.70
N LEU A 69 10.42 10.48 -25.91
CA LEU A 69 9.64 11.70 -25.78
C LEU A 69 9.81 12.61 -27.00
N HIS A 70 8.69 13.09 -27.56
CA HIS A 70 8.75 14.09 -28.63
C HIS A 70 9.46 15.38 -28.16
N PRO A 71 10.36 15.99 -28.98
CA PRO A 71 11.15 17.15 -28.56
C PRO A 71 10.34 18.34 -28.04
N SER A 72 9.14 18.58 -28.58
CA SER A 72 8.25 19.65 -28.12
C SER A 72 7.75 19.50 -26.68
N LYS A 73 7.92 18.31 -26.07
CA LYS A 73 7.50 18.01 -24.69
C LYS A 73 8.66 18.02 -23.69
N ILE A 74 9.92 18.17 -24.14
CA ILE A 74 11.08 18.27 -23.25
C ILE A 74 10.92 19.38 -22.18
N PRO A 75 10.38 20.58 -22.49
CA PRO A 75 10.11 21.58 -21.45
C PRO A 75 9.11 21.11 -20.39
N CYS A 76 8.14 20.26 -20.76
CA CYS A 76 7.18 19.66 -19.83
C CYS A 76 7.86 18.59 -18.97
N LEU A 77 8.70 17.73 -19.55
CA LEU A 77 9.50 16.76 -18.80
C LEU A 77 10.39 17.46 -17.75
N ARG A 78 11.01 18.59 -18.11
CA ARG A 78 11.80 19.39 -17.15
C ARG A 78 10.96 19.84 -15.93
N ARG A 79 9.71 20.25 -16.16
CA ARG A 79 8.78 20.66 -15.08
C ARG A 79 8.38 19.46 -14.22
N LEU A 80 8.10 18.31 -14.84
CA LEU A 80 7.81 17.06 -14.16
C LEU A 80 8.97 16.63 -13.25
N MET A 81 10.19 16.59 -13.80
CA MET A 81 11.39 16.22 -13.04
C MET A 81 11.65 17.18 -11.88
N ARG A 82 11.41 18.49 -12.06
CA ARG A 82 11.50 19.45 -10.94
C ARG A 82 10.56 19.10 -9.80
N ALA A 83 9.30 18.78 -10.09
CA ALA A 83 8.34 18.39 -9.06
C ALA A 83 8.79 17.12 -8.34
N LEU A 84 9.23 16.11 -9.09
CA LEU A 84 9.72 14.84 -8.56
C LEU A 84 10.99 14.98 -7.72
N THR A 85 11.88 15.93 -8.08
CA THR A 85 13.08 16.24 -7.30
C THR A 85 12.73 16.92 -5.99
N VAL A 86 11.86 17.93 -6.00
CA VAL A 86 11.43 18.62 -4.77
C VAL A 86 10.66 17.68 -3.83
N SER A 87 9.93 16.70 -4.37
CA SER A 87 9.28 15.67 -3.58
C SER A 87 10.21 14.55 -3.08
N GLY A 88 11.50 14.57 -3.43
CA GLY A 88 12.49 13.59 -3.00
C GLY A 88 12.44 12.24 -3.73
N VAL A 89 11.68 12.14 -4.83
CA VAL A 89 11.62 10.92 -5.65
C VAL A 89 12.90 10.78 -6.47
N PHE A 90 13.42 11.88 -7.03
CA PHE A 90 14.74 11.93 -7.67
C PHE A 90 15.60 12.99 -6.97
N ALA A 91 16.91 12.93 -7.16
CA ALA A 91 17.82 14.03 -6.83
C ALA A 91 18.23 14.75 -8.12
N ALA A 92 18.67 16.00 -8.02
CA ALA A 92 19.27 16.72 -9.13
C ALA A 92 20.59 17.35 -8.68
N ALA A 93 21.67 17.06 -9.41
CA ALA A 93 22.98 17.63 -9.19
C ALA A 93 23.39 18.47 -10.40
N VAL A 94 24.05 19.60 -10.15
CA VAL A 94 24.73 20.38 -11.19
C VAL A 94 26.22 20.05 -11.08
N LYS A 95 26.83 19.57 -12.16
CA LYS A 95 28.27 19.24 -12.15
C LYS A 95 29.10 20.50 -11.84
N PRO A 96 29.96 20.49 -10.81
CA PRO A 96 30.85 21.62 -10.53
C PRO A 96 31.89 21.73 -11.65
N GLY A 97 31.84 22.80 -12.45
CA GLY A 97 32.81 23.06 -13.52
C GLY A 97 32.23 23.78 -14.74
N ASP A 98 30.94 23.60 -15.01
CA ASP A 98 30.23 24.33 -16.05
C ASP A 98 29.68 25.63 -15.46
N GLY A 99 30.38 26.75 -15.67
CA GLY A 99 30.04 28.05 -15.10
C GLY A 99 28.55 28.39 -15.18
N GLY A 100 27.83 28.19 -14.07
CA GLY A 100 26.42 28.56 -13.85
C GLY A 100 25.36 28.00 -14.82
N GLY A 101 25.75 27.25 -15.85
CA GLY A 101 24.89 26.91 -17.00
C GLY A 101 24.84 25.43 -17.38
N GLY A 102 25.48 24.54 -16.62
CA GLY A 102 25.43 23.09 -16.87
C GLY A 102 24.01 22.51 -16.72
N GLU A 103 23.64 21.58 -17.61
CA GLU A 103 22.35 20.88 -17.48
C GLU A 103 22.32 20.03 -16.20
N PRO A 104 21.20 20.03 -15.46
CA PRO A 104 21.07 19.19 -14.28
C PRO A 104 21.13 17.71 -14.66
N VAL A 105 21.89 16.94 -13.88
CA VAL A 105 21.87 15.48 -13.91
C VAL A 105 20.91 15.00 -12.84
N TYR A 106 19.95 14.16 -13.23
CA TYR A 106 18.97 13.57 -12.33
C TYR A 106 19.45 12.21 -11.84
N GLU A 107 19.36 11.96 -10.54
CA GLU A 107 19.88 10.76 -9.90
C GLU A 107 18.78 9.98 -9.17
N LEU A 108 18.92 8.67 -9.12
CA LEU A 108 18.05 7.80 -8.31
C LEU A 108 18.30 8.01 -6.82
N THR A 109 17.24 8.28 -6.07
CA THR A 109 17.23 8.30 -4.60
C THR A 109 16.87 6.93 -4.06
N PRO A 110 16.99 6.67 -2.74
CA PRO A 110 16.44 5.46 -2.15
C PRO A 110 14.96 5.20 -2.51
N SER A 111 14.16 6.27 -2.65
CA SER A 111 12.74 6.17 -3.04
C SER A 111 12.56 5.69 -4.48
N SER A 112 13.24 6.31 -5.45
CA SER A 112 13.11 5.89 -6.87
C SER A 112 13.82 4.57 -7.17
N ARG A 113 14.80 4.15 -6.35
CA ARG A 113 15.39 2.81 -6.44
C ARG A 113 14.38 1.70 -6.14
N LEU A 114 13.33 1.98 -5.36
CA LEU A 114 12.23 1.02 -5.16
C LEU A 114 11.34 0.87 -6.41
N LEU A 115 11.55 1.64 -7.47
CA LEU A 115 10.74 1.60 -8.69
C LEU A 115 11.44 0.88 -9.85
N VAL A 116 12.64 0.33 -9.65
CA VAL A 116 13.46 -0.28 -10.72
C VAL A 116 13.95 -1.67 -10.34
N GLY A 117 14.31 -2.48 -11.34
CA GLY A 117 14.82 -3.84 -11.15
C GLY A 117 13.72 -4.91 -11.09
N SER A 118 14.10 -6.17 -10.84
CA SER A 118 13.17 -7.33 -10.94
C SER A 118 12.20 -7.48 -9.76
N SER A 119 12.54 -6.92 -8.60
CA SER A 119 11.68 -6.85 -7.42
C SER A 119 11.54 -5.38 -7.04
N ASN A 120 10.41 -4.77 -7.39
CA ASN A 120 10.18 -3.35 -7.26
C ASN A 120 8.70 -3.07 -6.90
N LEU A 121 8.41 -1.83 -6.51
CA LEU A 121 7.08 -1.36 -6.09
C LEU A 121 6.31 -0.63 -7.21
N SER A 122 6.78 -0.65 -8.45
CA SER A 122 6.13 0.06 -9.56
C SER A 122 4.70 -0.43 -9.80
N GLY A 123 4.45 -1.75 -9.68
CA GLY A 123 3.13 -2.36 -9.86
C GLY A 123 2.11 -1.82 -8.86
N ILE A 124 2.42 -1.86 -7.56
CA ILE A 124 1.51 -1.41 -6.49
C ILE A 124 1.25 0.10 -6.58
N MET A 125 2.29 0.89 -6.89
CA MET A 125 2.12 2.34 -7.09
C MET A 125 1.25 2.65 -8.31
N SER A 126 1.42 1.90 -9.41
CA SER A 126 0.61 2.05 -10.63
C SER A 126 -0.83 1.63 -10.41
N MET A 127 -1.06 0.56 -9.64
CA MET A 127 -2.38 0.11 -9.22
C MET A 127 -3.09 1.19 -8.40
N ILE A 128 -2.52 1.66 -7.29
CA ILE A 128 -3.11 2.68 -6.41
C ILE A 128 -3.40 3.97 -7.17
N LEU A 129 -2.52 4.38 -8.09
CA LEU A 129 -2.67 5.60 -8.89
C LEU A 129 -3.50 5.39 -10.17
N HIS A 130 -4.08 4.20 -10.37
CA HIS A 130 -4.90 3.91 -11.55
C HIS A 130 -6.22 4.70 -11.50
N PRO A 131 -6.70 5.26 -12.63
CA PRO A 131 -7.92 6.05 -12.65
C PRO A 131 -9.14 5.36 -12.03
N THR A 132 -9.29 4.05 -12.21
CA THR A 132 -10.39 3.26 -11.63
C THR A 132 -10.40 3.32 -10.09
N LEU A 133 -9.24 3.42 -9.43
CA LEU A 133 -9.13 3.53 -7.98
C LEU A 133 -9.12 4.99 -7.50
N VAL A 134 -8.61 5.93 -8.30
CA VAL A 134 -8.49 7.35 -7.92
C VAL A 134 -9.78 8.14 -8.14
N VAL A 135 -10.46 7.97 -9.27
CA VAL A 135 -11.68 8.73 -9.64
C VAL A 135 -12.79 8.67 -8.58
N PRO A 136 -13.06 7.53 -7.91
CA PRO A 136 -14.09 7.47 -6.87
C PRO A 136 -13.90 8.51 -5.74
N PHE A 137 -12.66 8.89 -5.43
CA PHE A 137 -12.37 9.88 -4.38
C PHE A 137 -12.85 11.30 -4.71
N LEU A 138 -13.12 11.61 -5.99
CA LEU A 138 -13.72 12.89 -6.37
C LEU A 138 -15.15 13.05 -5.82
N GLY A 139 -15.83 11.94 -5.50
CA GLY A 139 -17.20 11.90 -4.99
C GLY A 139 -17.33 11.76 -3.47
N VAL A 140 -16.23 11.74 -2.70
CA VAL A 140 -16.27 11.47 -1.24
C VAL A 140 -17.16 12.44 -0.48
N GLY A 141 -17.11 13.74 -0.81
CA GLY A 141 -17.93 14.74 -0.14
C GLY A 141 -19.43 14.54 -0.37
N GLU A 142 -19.83 14.03 -1.54
CA GLU A 142 -21.23 13.67 -1.81
C GLU A 142 -21.62 12.38 -1.12
N TRP A 143 -20.72 11.39 -1.09
CA TRP A 143 -20.91 10.14 -0.36
C TRP A 143 -21.15 10.40 1.14
N LEU A 144 -20.34 11.26 1.78
CA LEU A 144 -20.48 11.63 3.20
C LEU A 144 -21.80 12.34 3.53
N ARG A 145 -22.39 13.08 2.59
CA ARG A 145 -23.64 13.82 2.79
C ARG A 145 -24.90 12.98 2.58
N ARG A 146 -24.77 11.70 2.23
CA ARG A 146 -25.94 10.85 2.00
C ARG A 146 -26.58 10.47 3.33
N ASP A 147 -27.75 11.05 3.58
CA ASP A 147 -28.62 10.73 4.72
C ASP A 147 -29.40 9.42 4.49
N ARG A 148 -28.71 8.30 4.21
CA ARG A 148 -29.35 6.97 4.10
C ARG A 148 -28.53 5.93 4.84
N GLU A 149 -29.19 5.18 5.71
CA GLU A 149 -28.61 3.95 6.26
C GLU A 149 -28.25 3.02 5.08
N PRO A 150 -26.99 2.56 4.99
CA PRO A 150 -26.61 1.59 3.99
C PRO A 150 -27.39 0.28 4.25
N PRO A 151 -27.91 -0.39 3.21
CA PRO A 151 -28.56 -1.68 3.39
C PRO A 151 -27.55 -2.69 3.96
N GLU A 152 -27.99 -3.49 4.93
CA GLU A 152 -27.13 -4.44 5.67
C GLU A 152 -26.42 -5.45 4.75
N GLU A 153 -27.07 -5.87 3.67
CA GLU A 153 -26.56 -6.88 2.75
C GLU A 153 -25.61 -6.29 1.67
N ASP A 154 -25.64 -4.98 1.44
CA ASP A 154 -24.90 -4.34 0.34
C ASP A 154 -24.52 -2.89 0.65
N PRO A 155 -23.59 -2.66 1.59
CA PRO A 155 -23.25 -1.31 2.01
C PRO A 155 -22.60 -0.53 0.86
N TYR A 156 -23.09 0.70 0.63
CA TYR A 156 -22.60 1.58 -0.44
C TYR A 156 -21.15 2.02 -0.19
N CYS A 157 -20.16 1.27 -0.67
CA CYS A 157 -18.78 1.76 -0.69
C CYS A 157 -18.56 2.80 -1.79
N ILE A 158 -17.54 3.64 -1.61
CA ILE A 158 -17.20 4.73 -2.55
C ILE A 158 -16.94 4.16 -3.95
N PHE A 159 -16.26 3.01 -4.04
CA PHE A 159 -15.99 2.34 -5.32
C PHE A 159 -17.28 1.93 -6.05
N LYS A 160 -18.21 1.29 -5.32
CA LYS A 160 -19.46 0.80 -5.88
C LYS A 160 -20.37 1.94 -6.32
N GLN A 161 -20.35 3.07 -5.61
CA GLN A 161 -21.05 4.27 -6.06
C GLN A 161 -20.52 4.78 -7.41
N ALA A 162 -19.21 4.77 -7.61
CA ALA A 162 -18.60 5.26 -8.84
C ALA A 162 -18.78 4.29 -10.04
N HIS A 163 -18.71 2.98 -9.79
CA HIS A 163 -18.62 1.96 -10.85
C HIS A 163 -19.84 1.03 -10.96
N GLY A 164 -20.80 1.14 -10.04
CA GLY A 164 -22.02 0.33 -9.99
C GLY A 164 -21.83 -1.13 -9.54
N ARG A 165 -20.64 -1.50 -9.08
CA ARG A 165 -20.26 -2.85 -8.62
C ARG A 165 -19.10 -2.77 -7.62
N SER A 166 -18.89 -3.81 -6.82
CA SER A 166 -17.73 -3.85 -5.91
C SER A 166 -16.41 -3.99 -6.68
N LEU A 167 -15.29 -3.72 -5.99
CA LEU A 167 -13.95 -3.86 -6.56
C LEU A 167 -13.69 -5.30 -7.02
N TRP A 168 -14.01 -6.27 -6.18
CA TRP A 168 -13.82 -7.70 -6.46
C TRP A 168 -14.74 -8.20 -7.59
N GLU A 169 -15.98 -7.70 -7.66
CA GLU A 169 -16.89 -8.01 -8.77
C GLU A 169 -16.40 -7.45 -10.12
N LEU A 170 -15.75 -6.28 -10.12
CA LEU A 170 -15.14 -5.73 -11.33
C LEU A 170 -13.93 -6.56 -11.75
N ALA A 171 -13.02 -6.89 -10.83
CA ALA A 171 -11.86 -7.73 -11.10
C ALA A 171 -12.28 -9.09 -11.68
N GLY A 172 -13.29 -9.74 -11.10
CA GLY A 172 -13.80 -11.03 -11.62
C GLY A 172 -14.36 -10.97 -13.05
N ARG A 173 -14.65 -9.79 -13.60
CA ARG A 173 -15.22 -9.62 -14.96
C ARG A 173 -14.29 -8.93 -15.96
N ASP A 174 -13.38 -8.10 -15.49
CA ASP A 174 -12.44 -7.35 -16.33
C ASP A 174 -11.04 -7.90 -16.13
N ALA A 175 -10.56 -8.66 -17.13
CA ALA A 175 -9.25 -9.29 -17.08
C ALA A 175 -8.09 -8.29 -17.00
N ALA A 176 -8.23 -7.08 -17.56
CA ALA A 176 -7.20 -6.06 -17.50
C ALA A 176 -7.14 -5.42 -16.10
N PHE A 177 -8.30 -5.19 -15.49
CA PHE A 177 -8.37 -4.68 -14.12
C PHE A 177 -7.91 -5.72 -13.10
N ASP A 178 -8.26 -6.99 -13.29
CA ASP A 178 -7.75 -8.09 -12.46
C ASP A 178 -6.23 -8.24 -12.57
N ALA A 179 -5.67 -8.18 -13.78
CA ALA A 179 -4.22 -8.20 -13.97
C ALA A 179 -3.55 -7.03 -13.24
N LEU A 180 -4.13 -5.82 -13.32
CA LEU A 180 -3.63 -4.65 -12.60
C LEU A 180 -3.59 -4.86 -11.07
N ILE A 181 -4.66 -5.41 -10.49
CA ILE A 181 -4.71 -5.71 -9.05
C ILE A 181 -3.68 -6.77 -8.68
N ASN A 182 -3.63 -7.86 -9.44
CA ASN A 182 -2.68 -8.96 -9.20
C ASN A 182 -1.23 -8.49 -9.30
N ASP A 183 -0.87 -7.75 -10.35
CA ASP A 183 0.48 -7.19 -10.52
C ASP A 183 0.84 -6.24 -9.38
N GLY A 184 -0.12 -5.43 -8.93
CA GLY A 184 0.02 -4.58 -7.75
C GLY A 184 0.36 -5.38 -6.50
N MET A 185 -0.48 -6.36 -6.14
CA MET A 185 -0.31 -7.19 -4.95
C MET A 185 0.96 -8.03 -5.00
N VAL A 186 1.32 -8.59 -6.15
CA VAL A 186 2.55 -9.37 -6.35
C VAL A 186 3.78 -8.48 -6.17
N SER A 187 3.78 -7.28 -6.76
CA SER A 187 4.92 -6.36 -6.69
C SER A 187 5.22 -5.91 -5.25
N ASP A 188 4.18 -5.59 -4.47
CA ASP A 188 4.34 -5.26 -3.05
C ASP A 188 4.84 -6.48 -2.26
N SER A 189 4.18 -7.62 -2.44
CA SER A 189 4.47 -8.82 -1.65
C SER A 189 5.90 -9.30 -1.84
N ARG A 190 6.45 -9.26 -3.06
CA ARG A 190 7.86 -9.64 -3.31
C ARG A 190 8.83 -8.79 -2.50
N VAL A 191 8.69 -7.46 -2.57
CA VAL A 191 9.61 -6.52 -1.90
C VAL A 191 9.46 -6.58 -0.38
N ILE A 192 8.22 -6.55 0.10
CA ILE A 192 7.91 -6.52 1.53
C ILE A 192 8.31 -7.84 2.18
N MET A 193 7.95 -8.99 1.59
CA MET A 193 8.24 -10.28 2.20
C MET A 193 9.73 -10.62 2.21
N ASP A 194 10.51 -10.21 1.20
CA ASP A 194 11.98 -10.35 1.23
C ASP A 194 12.59 -9.66 2.47
N TYR A 195 12.06 -8.49 2.86
CA TYR A 195 12.47 -7.83 4.10
C TYR A 195 11.95 -8.58 5.33
N VAL A 196 10.67 -8.97 5.36
CA VAL A 196 10.07 -9.66 6.52
C VAL A 196 10.84 -10.94 6.84
N VAL A 197 11.12 -11.79 5.86
CA VAL A 197 11.83 -13.06 6.12
C VAL A 197 13.26 -12.83 6.62
N ARG A 198 13.90 -11.71 6.20
CA ARG A 198 15.27 -11.37 6.60
C ARG A 198 15.35 -10.78 8.01
N GLU A 199 14.46 -9.84 8.34
CA GLU A 199 14.54 -9.05 9.58
C GLU A 199 13.57 -9.52 10.67
N HIS A 200 12.49 -10.21 10.29
CA HIS A 200 11.38 -10.63 11.16
C HIS A 200 10.97 -12.09 10.93
N GLY A 201 11.87 -12.91 10.38
CA GLY A 201 11.59 -14.30 10.00
C GLY A 201 11.22 -15.21 11.18
N GLU A 202 11.48 -14.80 12.43
CA GLU A 202 11.12 -15.53 13.63
C GLU A 202 9.61 -15.80 13.76
N VAL A 203 8.76 -14.96 13.16
CA VAL A 203 7.30 -15.14 13.19
C VAL A 203 6.87 -16.43 12.48
N PHE A 204 7.66 -16.91 11.53
CA PHE A 204 7.41 -18.15 10.77
C PHE A 204 8.16 -19.37 11.33
N ARG A 205 8.86 -19.24 12.46
CA ARG A 205 9.56 -20.36 13.09
C ARG A 205 8.63 -21.14 14.03
N GLY A 206 8.89 -22.45 14.15
CA GLY A 206 8.17 -23.33 15.06
C GLY A 206 6.81 -23.81 14.56
N ILE A 207 6.51 -23.58 13.28
CA ILE A 207 5.34 -24.11 12.56
C ILE A 207 5.80 -25.11 11.51
N ALA A 208 5.00 -26.12 11.19
CA ALA A 208 5.27 -27.08 10.12
C ALA A 208 4.40 -26.83 8.88
N SER A 209 3.33 -26.05 9.01
CA SER A 209 2.41 -25.71 7.92
C SER A 209 1.83 -24.31 8.06
N LEU A 210 1.67 -23.63 6.91
CA LEU A 210 1.14 -22.27 6.83
C LEU A 210 0.14 -22.16 5.66
N VAL A 211 -1.03 -21.59 5.93
CA VAL A 211 -1.99 -21.17 4.90
C VAL A 211 -1.91 -19.65 4.73
N ASP A 212 -1.52 -19.19 3.56
CA ASP A 212 -1.63 -17.79 3.11
C ASP A 212 -3.08 -17.58 2.60
N LEU A 213 -3.92 -16.99 3.46
CA LEU A 213 -5.36 -16.87 3.23
C LEU A 213 -5.66 -15.58 2.47
N ALA A 214 -6.43 -15.69 1.39
CA ALA A 214 -6.54 -14.66 0.36
C ALA A 214 -5.16 -14.24 -0.21
N GLY A 215 -4.25 -15.22 -0.36
CA GLY A 215 -2.87 -14.99 -0.76
C GLY A 215 -2.66 -14.66 -2.25
N GLY A 216 -3.73 -14.55 -3.04
CA GLY A 216 -3.69 -14.20 -4.46
C GLY A 216 -2.89 -15.21 -5.28
N LEU A 217 -1.93 -14.71 -6.07
CA LEU A 217 -1.02 -15.54 -6.85
C LEU A 217 0.10 -16.19 -6.00
N GLY A 218 0.03 -16.07 -4.67
CA GLY A 218 0.93 -16.73 -3.73
C GLY A 218 2.32 -16.11 -3.64
N ALA A 219 2.47 -14.83 -3.97
CA ALA A 219 3.77 -14.16 -3.94
C ALA A 219 4.41 -14.17 -2.55
N ALA A 220 3.61 -13.96 -1.49
CA ALA A 220 4.10 -14.02 -0.12
C ALA A 220 4.44 -15.45 0.31
N ALA A 221 3.53 -16.40 0.12
CA ALA A 221 3.77 -17.82 0.38
C ALA A 221 5.02 -18.37 -0.32
N GLN A 222 5.29 -17.98 -1.57
CA GLN A 222 6.49 -18.41 -2.30
C GLN A 222 7.78 -17.89 -1.67
N VAL A 223 7.80 -16.64 -1.19
CA VAL A 223 8.96 -16.07 -0.48
C VAL A 223 9.17 -16.78 0.86
N ILE A 224 8.09 -17.04 1.60
CA ILE A 224 8.13 -17.78 2.88
C ILE A 224 8.65 -19.19 2.65
N SER A 225 8.07 -19.94 1.71
CA SER A 225 8.43 -21.32 1.39
C SER A 225 9.91 -21.45 1.00
N LYS A 226 10.43 -20.49 0.23
CA LYS A 226 11.85 -20.46 -0.14
C LYS A 226 12.77 -20.18 1.05
N ALA A 227 12.35 -19.31 1.98
CA ALA A 227 13.13 -18.93 3.15
C ALA A 227 13.08 -19.99 4.28
N PHE A 228 11.98 -20.74 4.37
CA PHE A 228 11.72 -21.77 5.36
C PHE A 228 11.26 -23.08 4.68
N PRO A 229 12.17 -23.82 4.03
CA PRO A 229 11.81 -25.02 3.26
C PRO A 229 11.15 -26.14 4.08
N GLU A 230 11.29 -26.10 5.41
CA GLU A 230 10.63 -27.00 6.35
C GLU A 230 9.14 -26.70 6.57
N VAL A 231 8.67 -25.50 6.20
CA VAL A 231 7.27 -25.09 6.35
C VAL A 231 6.51 -25.41 5.08
N ARG A 232 5.50 -26.28 5.18
CA ARG A 232 4.58 -26.53 4.06
C ARG A 232 3.66 -25.32 3.87
N CYS A 233 3.85 -24.58 2.79
CA CYS A 233 3.01 -23.44 2.46
C CYS A 233 1.90 -23.83 1.48
N SER A 234 0.69 -23.35 1.77
CA SER A 234 -0.44 -23.37 0.83
C SER A 234 -1.05 -21.98 0.73
N VAL A 235 -1.64 -21.66 -0.41
CA VAL A 235 -2.40 -20.42 -0.65
C VAL A 235 -3.85 -20.81 -0.83
N MET A 236 -4.73 -20.15 -0.08
CA MET A 236 -6.17 -20.27 -0.29
C MET A 236 -6.72 -18.96 -0.85
N ASP A 237 -7.45 -19.04 -1.96
CA ASP A 237 -8.13 -17.89 -2.55
C ASP A 237 -9.39 -18.34 -3.32
N LEU A 238 -10.15 -17.38 -3.87
CA LEU A 238 -11.31 -17.66 -4.71
C LEU A 238 -10.91 -18.46 -5.96
N GLY A 239 -11.82 -19.30 -6.43
CA GLY A 239 -11.52 -20.23 -7.54
C GLY A 239 -11.04 -19.55 -8.83
N HIS A 240 -11.55 -18.36 -9.15
CA HIS A 240 -11.12 -17.61 -10.34
C HIS A 240 -9.69 -17.01 -10.22
N VAL A 241 -9.21 -16.80 -9.00
CA VAL A 241 -7.84 -16.33 -8.70
C VAL A 241 -6.89 -17.52 -8.74
N VAL A 242 -7.22 -18.61 -8.04
CA VAL A 242 -6.44 -19.85 -8.04
C VAL A 242 -6.27 -20.43 -9.45
N ALA A 243 -7.26 -20.27 -10.33
CA ALA A 243 -7.15 -20.68 -11.73
C ALA A 243 -6.02 -19.98 -12.51
N LYS A 244 -5.51 -18.84 -12.01
CA LYS A 244 -4.41 -18.05 -12.59
C LYS A 244 -3.09 -18.25 -11.83
N ALA A 245 -3.06 -19.12 -10.82
CA ALA A 245 -1.88 -19.37 -10.02
C ALA A 245 -0.70 -19.84 -10.90
N PRO A 246 0.53 -19.40 -10.60
CA PRO A 246 1.71 -19.82 -11.34
C PRO A 246 1.96 -21.33 -11.15
N ALA A 247 2.35 -22.01 -12.23
CA ALA A 247 2.74 -23.41 -12.19
C ALA A 247 4.21 -23.57 -11.74
N GLY A 248 4.54 -24.73 -11.17
CA GLY A 248 5.93 -25.09 -10.83
C GLY A 248 6.48 -24.40 -9.58
N THR A 249 5.61 -23.96 -8.68
CA THR A 249 5.99 -23.43 -7.36
C THR A 249 5.98 -24.55 -6.31
N ASP A 250 6.66 -24.32 -5.18
CA ASP A 250 6.66 -25.22 -4.01
C ASP A 250 5.44 -25.01 -3.09
N VAL A 251 4.41 -24.31 -3.58
CA VAL A 251 3.22 -23.90 -2.82
C VAL A 251 1.98 -24.59 -3.39
N GLU A 252 1.14 -25.13 -2.51
CA GLU A 252 -0.15 -25.71 -2.90
C GLU A 252 -1.23 -24.61 -3.02
N TYR A 253 -2.03 -24.63 -4.09
CA TYR A 253 -3.12 -23.65 -4.27
C TYR A 253 -4.48 -24.31 -4.07
N ILE A 254 -5.30 -23.71 -3.21
CA ILE A 254 -6.57 -24.24 -2.75
C ILE A 254 -7.67 -23.22 -3.07
N ALA A 255 -8.64 -23.60 -3.90
CA ALA A 255 -9.80 -22.77 -4.16
C ALA A 255 -10.81 -22.88 -3.01
N GLY A 256 -11.30 -21.75 -2.50
CA GLY A 256 -12.42 -21.73 -1.56
C GLY A 256 -12.77 -20.32 -1.05
N ASP A 257 -13.67 -20.28 -0.06
CA ASP A 257 -14.14 -19.04 0.56
C ASP A 257 -13.78 -19.01 2.05
N MET A 258 -13.01 -17.99 2.45
CA MET A 258 -12.57 -17.78 3.84
C MET A 258 -13.72 -17.54 4.82
N PHE A 259 -14.87 -17.07 4.34
CA PHE A 259 -16.08 -16.89 5.14
C PHE A 259 -16.75 -18.23 5.47
N GLU A 260 -16.48 -19.29 4.71
CA GLU A 260 -17.02 -20.63 4.93
C GLU A 260 -16.08 -21.48 5.77
N SER A 261 -14.83 -21.66 5.33
CA SER A 261 -13.85 -22.50 6.01
C SER A 261 -12.41 -22.13 5.64
N VAL A 262 -11.45 -22.54 6.47
CA VAL A 262 -10.01 -22.38 6.21
C VAL A 262 -9.34 -23.76 6.37
N PRO A 263 -8.46 -24.19 5.45
CA PRO A 263 -7.73 -25.45 5.55
C PRO A 263 -6.92 -25.55 6.86
N PRO A 264 -6.84 -26.74 7.49
CA PRO A 264 -6.04 -26.93 8.69
C PRO A 264 -4.55 -26.63 8.46
N ALA A 265 -3.93 -25.88 9.37
CA ALA A 265 -2.50 -25.56 9.36
C ALA A 265 -2.01 -25.23 10.77
N ASP A 266 -0.71 -25.07 10.98
CA ASP A 266 -0.20 -24.57 12.25
C ASP A 266 -0.35 -23.05 12.35
N ALA A 267 -0.19 -22.36 11.22
CA ALA A 267 -0.45 -20.92 11.13
C ALA A 267 -1.31 -20.54 9.93
N VAL A 268 -2.11 -19.48 10.12
CA VAL A 268 -2.78 -18.77 9.03
C VAL A 268 -2.12 -17.40 8.88
N PHE A 269 -1.75 -17.02 7.67
CA PHE A 269 -1.20 -15.73 7.32
C PHE A 269 -2.24 -14.90 6.56
N LEU A 270 -2.41 -13.64 6.95
CA LEU A 270 -3.36 -12.68 6.40
C LEU A 270 -2.61 -11.38 6.11
N LYS A 271 -2.19 -11.19 4.87
CA LYS A 271 -1.53 -9.96 4.41
C LYS A 271 -2.53 -9.12 3.61
N TRP A 272 -2.83 -7.90 4.07
CA TRP A 272 -3.77 -7.02 3.36
C TRP A 272 -5.11 -7.68 3.09
N VAL A 273 -5.69 -8.23 4.16
CA VAL A 273 -6.98 -8.92 4.07
C VAL A 273 -7.96 -8.26 5.01
N LEU A 274 -7.66 -8.21 6.31
CA LEU A 274 -8.63 -7.80 7.31
C LEU A 274 -8.93 -6.29 7.27
N HIS A 275 -8.05 -5.49 6.68
CA HIS A 275 -8.32 -4.08 6.43
C HIS A 275 -9.39 -3.82 5.35
N ASP A 276 -9.72 -4.79 4.48
CA ASP A 276 -10.77 -4.65 3.47
C ASP A 276 -12.19 -4.81 4.05
N TRP A 277 -12.30 -5.24 5.31
CA TRP A 277 -13.55 -5.69 5.90
C TRP A 277 -13.90 -4.95 7.19
N GLY A 278 -15.21 -4.81 7.44
CA GLY A 278 -15.72 -4.34 8.72
C GLY A 278 -15.54 -5.36 9.86
N ASP A 279 -15.74 -4.92 11.10
CA ASP A 279 -15.46 -5.73 12.29
C ASP A 279 -16.16 -7.10 12.29
N ASN A 280 -17.45 -7.16 11.92
CA ASN A 280 -18.24 -8.39 11.93
C ASN A 280 -17.66 -9.46 10.98
N ASP A 281 -17.22 -9.02 9.80
CA ASP A 281 -16.61 -9.88 8.80
C ASP A 281 -15.22 -10.34 9.25
N CYS A 282 -14.40 -9.43 9.78
CA CYS A 282 -13.12 -9.79 10.39
C CYS A 282 -13.27 -10.83 11.50
N ILE A 283 -14.26 -10.66 12.39
CA ILE A 283 -14.55 -11.62 13.46
C ILE A 283 -14.94 -12.99 12.89
N LYS A 284 -15.75 -13.01 11.81
CA LYS A 284 -16.15 -14.26 11.15
C LYS A 284 -14.95 -14.97 10.51
N ILE A 285 -14.11 -14.24 9.76
CA ILE A 285 -12.87 -14.77 9.16
C ILE A 285 -11.95 -15.33 10.24
N LEU A 286 -11.69 -14.55 11.29
CA LEU A 286 -10.81 -14.94 12.39
C LEU A 286 -11.35 -16.15 13.18
N LYS A 287 -12.67 -16.28 13.34
CA LYS A 287 -13.28 -17.50 13.92
C LYS A 287 -13.01 -18.74 13.07
N ASN A 288 -13.01 -18.61 11.75
CA ASN A 288 -12.65 -19.74 10.86
C ASN A 288 -11.16 -20.04 10.93
N CYS A 289 -10.29 -19.01 10.97
CA CYS A 289 -8.86 -19.18 11.20
C CYS A 289 -8.58 -19.88 12.54
N LYS A 290 -9.28 -19.50 13.61
CA LYS A 290 -9.12 -20.13 14.93
C LYS A 290 -9.46 -21.62 14.91
N LYS A 291 -10.47 -22.03 14.12
CA LYS A 291 -10.85 -23.44 13.97
C LYS A 291 -9.82 -24.23 13.16
N SER A 292 -9.07 -23.57 12.27
CA SER A 292 -8.12 -24.23 11.37
C SER A 292 -6.72 -24.36 11.94
N ILE A 293 -6.34 -23.51 12.91
CA ILE A 293 -5.02 -23.56 13.55
C ILE A 293 -4.93 -24.60 14.67
N THR A 294 -3.73 -25.11 14.91
CA THR A 294 -3.43 -25.96 16.07
C THR A 294 -3.50 -25.16 17.39
N PRO A 295 -3.51 -25.82 18.56
CA PRO A 295 -3.34 -25.14 19.84
C PRO A 295 -2.00 -24.39 19.97
N ARG A 296 -1.96 -23.36 20.81
CA ARG A 296 -0.79 -22.49 20.99
C ARG A 296 0.49 -23.23 21.39
N ASP A 297 0.38 -24.25 22.25
CA ASP A 297 1.50 -25.09 22.70
C ASP A 297 2.11 -25.93 21.56
N LYS A 298 1.39 -26.08 20.45
CA LYS A 298 1.85 -26.73 19.21
C LYS A 298 2.24 -25.74 18.11
N GLY A 299 2.38 -24.45 18.44
CA GLY A 299 2.77 -23.40 17.49
C GLY A 299 1.60 -22.65 16.85
N GLY A 300 0.36 -23.00 17.20
CA GLY A 300 -0.87 -22.41 16.68
C GLY A 300 -0.94 -20.88 16.79
N LYS A 301 -1.05 -20.19 15.65
CA LYS A 301 -1.23 -18.73 15.59
C LYS A 301 -1.84 -18.24 14.28
N VAL A 302 -2.48 -17.07 14.32
CA VAL A 302 -2.77 -16.27 13.13
C VAL A 302 -1.72 -15.15 13.05
N ILE A 303 -1.20 -14.91 11.86
CA ILE A 303 -0.22 -13.87 11.58
C ILE A 303 -0.88 -12.88 10.62
N ILE A 304 -1.04 -11.64 11.05
CA ILE A 304 -1.67 -10.58 10.25
C ILE A 304 -0.61 -9.54 9.87
N MET A 305 -0.65 -9.07 8.64
CA MET A 305 0.13 -7.93 8.18
C MET A 305 -0.79 -6.87 7.58
N ASP A 306 -1.11 -5.88 8.40
CA ASP A 306 -1.97 -4.72 8.10
C ASP A 306 -1.42 -3.48 8.83
N ILE A 307 -2.08 -2.33 8.72
CA ILE A 307 -1.70 -1.15 9.50
C ILE A 307 -2.27 -1.28 10.92
N VAL A 308 -1.50 -0.81 11.90
CA VAL A 308 -1.99 -0.49 13.24
C VAL A 308 -1.84 1.01 13.40
N VAL A 309 -2.95 1.74 13.36
CA VAL A 309 -2.94 3.21 13.40
C VAL A 309 -2.29 3.67 14.71
N GLY A 310 -1.29 4.55 14.58
CA GLY A 310 -0.55 5.08 15.72
C GLY A 310 0.58 4.19 16.23
N ALA A 311 0.72 2.95 15.74
CA ALA A 311 1.89 2.11 16.03
C ALA A 311 3.09 2.50 15.17
N GLY A 312 4.31 2.38 15.71
CA GLY A 312 5.55 2.70 15.00
C GLY A 312 6.08 4.12 15.29
N PRO A 313 6.96 4.66 14.44
CA PRO A 313 7.53 6.00 14.63
C PRO A 313 6.49 7.11 14.73
N SER A 314 6.75 8.09 15.58
CA SER A 314 5.90 9.27 15.79
C SER A 314 6.29 10.45 14.90
N ASP A 315 6.96 10.22 13.76
CA ASP A 315 7.20 11.30 12.80
C ASP A 315 5.94 11.60 11.97
N GLN A 316 5.85 12.84 11.47
CA GLN A 316 4.65 13.32 10.77
C GLN A 316 4.37 12.53 9.49
N LYS A 317 5.40 12.18 8.72
CA LYS A 317 5.24 11.49 7.44
C LYS A 317 4.68 10.09 7.66
N HIS A 318 5.17 9.39 8.68
CA HIS A 318 4.66 8.08 9.06
C HIS A 318 3.16 8.12 9.41
N ARG A 319 2.75 9.04 10.31
CA ARG A 319 1.34 9.20 10.69
C ARG A 319 0.45 9.60 9.51
N GLU A 320 0.93 10.51 8.67
CA GLU A 320 0.19 10.98 7.50
C GLU A 320 -0.08 9.83 6.54
N VAL A 321 0.90 8.95 6.29
CA VAL A 321 0.69 7.77 5.44
C VAL A 321 -0.36 6.83 6.02
N GLN A 322 -0.32 6.54 7.33
CA GLN A 322 -1.34 5.68 7.96
C GLN A 322 -2.75 6.28 7.83
N ALA A 323 -2.92 7.58 8.12
CA ALA A 323 -4.21 8.25 8.03
C ALA A 323 -4.73 8.35 6.59
N LEU A 324 -3.86 8.61 5.61
CA LEU A 324 -4.24 8.64 4.20
C LEU A 324 -4.57 7.24 3.68
N PHE A 325 -3.92 6.19 4.19
CA PHE A 325 -4.23 4.82 3.83
C PHE A 325 -5.58 4.36 4.40
N ASP A 326 -5.91 4.77 5.63
CA ASP A 326 -7.24 4.55 6.20
C ASP A 326 -8.34 5.23 5.35
N MET A 327 -8.12 6.50 5.00
CA MET A 327 -9.02 7.19 4.07
C MET A 327 -9.10 6.49 2.70
N TYR A 328 -8.01 5.89 2.23
CA TYR A 328 -7.97 5.14 0.98
C TYR A 328 -8.79 3.84 1.08
N ILE A 329 -8.70 3.09 2.19
CA ILE A 329 -9.36 1.79 2.31
C ILE A 329 -10.89 1.91 2.51
N MET A 330 -11.38 3.10 2.87
CA MET A 330 -12.82 3.43 2.77
C MET A 330 -13.40 3.18 1.36
N LEU A 331 -12.55 3.13 0.32
CA LEU A 331 -12.92 2.76 -1.05
C LEU A 331 -13.76 1.48 -1.10
N VAL A 332 -13.48 0.52 -0.23
CA VAL A 332 -14.18 -0.78 -0.11
C VAL A 332 -14.97 -0.93 1.20
N ASN A 333 -15.22 0.16 1.94
CA ASN A 333 -15.69 0.13 3.33
C ASN A 333 -14.74 -0.60 4.30
N GLY A 334 -13.47 -0.68 3.94
CA GLY A 334 -12.42 -1.19 4.81
C GLY A 334 -12.10 -0.23 5.95
N ILE A 335 -11.25 -0.68 6.86
CA ILE A 335 -10.86 0.03 8.08
C ILE A 335 -9.39 -0.29 8.40
N GLU A 336 -8.55 0.74 8.51
CA GLU A 336 -7.26 0.60 9.20
C GLU A 336 -7.47 0.83 10.69
N ARG A 337 -7.20 -0.19 11.50
CA ARG A 337 -7.58 -0.21 12.92
C ARG A 337 -6.44 0.27 13.81
N ASP A 338 -6.78 0.94 14.90
CA ASP A 338 -5.84 1.13 16.02
C ASP A 338 -5.71 -0.15 16.86
N GLU A 339 -4.81 -0.15 17.85
CA GLU A 339 -4.59 -1.33 18.70
C GLU A 339 -5.84 -1.75 19.50
N GLN A 340 -6.66 -0.80 19.97
CA GLN A 340 -7.86 -1.13 20.75
C GLN A 340 -8.94 -1.75 19.88
N GLU A 341 -9.11 -1.26 18.65
CA GLU A 341 -10.01 -1.83 17.65
C GLU A 341 -9.58 -3.24 17.24
N TRP A 342 -8.28 -3.44 16.96
CA TRP A 342 -7.72 -4.76 16.71
C TRP A 342 -7.97 -5.72 17.88
N LYS A 343 -7.67 -5.27 19.11
CA LYS A 343 -7.90 -6.06 20.33
C LYS A 343 -9.36 -6.48 20.48
N LYS A 344 -10.30 -5.57 20.24
CA LYS A 344 -11.74 -5.86 20.28
C LYS A 344 -12.09 -7.00 19.31
N VAL A 345 -11.66 -6.86 18.05
CA VAL A 345 -11.89 -7.87 17.00
C VAL A 345 -11.29 -9.24 17.40
N PHE A 346 -10.07 -9.27 17.94
CA PHE A 346 -9.43 -10.53 18.38
C PHE A 346 -10.18 -11.20 19.53
N VAL A 347 -10.59 -10.42 20.54
CA VAL A 347 -11.32 -10.93 21.71
C VAL A 347 -12.68 -11.47 21.31
N GLU A 348 -13.42 -10.76 20.44
CA GLU A 348 -14.73 -11.21 19.94
C GLU A 348 -14.65 -12.42 19.00
N ALA A 349 -13.54 -12.57 18.28
CA ALA A 349 -13.20 -13.78 17.55
C ALA A 349 -12.77 -14.95 18.46
N GLY A 350 -12.58 -14.69 19.76
CA GLY A 350 -12.31 -15.66 20.80
C GLY A 350 -10.83 -15.94 21.06
N PHE A 351 -9.90 -15.14 20.53
CA PHE A 351 -8.47 -15.31 20.77
C PHE A 351 -8.08 -14.86 22.19
N SER A 352 -7.02 -15.47 22.74
CA SER A 352 -6.61 -15.29 24.14
C SER A 352 -5.44 -14.32 24.33
N GLY A 353 -4.73 -13.98 23.26
CA GLY A 353 -3.64 -13.00 23.30
C GLY A 353 -3.16 -12.59 21.92
N TYR A 354 -2.42 -11.49 21.86
CA TYR A 354 -1.81 -10.99 20.63
C TYR A 354 -0.48 -10.28 20.93
N LYS A 355 0.34 -10.09 19.90
CA LYS A 355 1.58 -9.30 19.92
C LYS A 355 1.66 -8.46 18.65
N ILE A 356 1.82 -7.15 18.78
CA ILE A 356 2.00 -6.21 17.66
C ILE A 356 3.47 -5.85 17.53
N MET A 357 3.98 -5.87 16.31
CA MET A 357 5.34 -5.50 15.94
C MET A 357 5.26 -4.50 14.78
N PRO A 358 5.52 -3.20 15.02
CA PRO A 358 5.60 -2.22 13.94
C PRO A 358 6.77 -2.57 13.02
N ILE A 359 6.52 -2.68 11.71
CA ILE A 359 7.54 -3.04 10.72
C ILE A 359 7.36 -2.27 9.42
N LEU A 360 8.41 -2.18 8.61
CA LEU A 360 8.32 -1.75 7.21
C LEU A 360 7.62 -0.39 7.00
N GLY A 361 8.04 0.59 7.79
CA GLY A 361 7.44 1.92 7.75
C GLY A 361 6.10 1.90 8.46
N PHE A 362 5.01 2.01 7.68
CA PHE A 362 3.65 2.26 8.17
C PHE A 362 2.84 1.01 8.54
N ARG A 363 3.39 -0.19 8.35
CA ARG A 363 2.72 -1.47 8.57
C ARG A 363 3.04 -2.04 9.95
N SER A 364 2.31 -3.08 10.33
CA SER A 364 2.59 -3.90 11.50
C SER A 364 2.45 -5.38 11.15
N MET A 365 3.21 -6.21 11.87
CA MET A 365 2.96 -7.63 11.99
C MET A 365 2.26 -7.89 13.32
N ILE A 366 1.19 -8.66 13.29
CA ILE A 366 0.40 -9.02 14.47
C ILE A 366 0.36 -10.53 14.57
N GLU A 367 0.89 -11.10 15.65
CA GLU A 367 0.66 -12.50 16.00
C GLU A 367 -0.55 -12.58 16.93
N VAL A 368 -1.53 -13.43 16.62
CA VAL A 368 -2.75 -13.64 17.40
C VAL A 368 -2.83 -15.11 17.80
N TYR A 369 -3.08 -15.38 19.09
CA TYR A 369 -2.96 -16.71 19.70
C TYR A 369 -4.31 -17.25 20.17
N PRO A 370 -4.67 -18.51 19.86
CA PRO A 370 -5.99 -19.08 20.11
C PRO A 370 -6.38 -19.16 21.58
#